data_AF-A0A523SMQ9-F1
#
_entry.id   AF-A0A523SMQ9-F1
#
_cell.length_a   1.000
_cell.length_b   1.000
_cell.length_c   1.000
_cell.angle_alpha   90.00
_cell.angle_beta   90.00
_cell.angle_gamma   90.00
#
_symmetry.space_group_name_H-M   'P 1'
#
loop_
_entity.id
_entity.type
_entity.pdbx_description
1 polymer ?
#
loop_
_entity_poly.entity_id
_entity_poly.type
_entity_poly.pdbx_seq_one_letter_code
_entity_poly.pdbx_strand_id
1 'polypeptide(L)'
;MKKKLGPSVVRPDPKEKIMNMARKGIFDRNPLLATPHTLTCEACGCKQKITYLDHLKSGTFELGKAELVEVTYAAPTITGLTGEKERITPIIIKIRCQRCETQISCSPVSLEYLSFTVGKEQKMEHMYV
;
A
#
# COMPACT_ATOMS: atom_id res chain seq x y z
N MET A 1 -2.32 -4.92 -48.76
CA MET A 1 -1.61 -5.57 -47.63
C MET A 1 -2.27 -5.13 -46.32
N LYS A 2 -2.90 -6.06 -45.58
CA LYS A 2 -3.58 -5.76 -44.31
C LYS A 2 -2.53 -5.70 -43.19
N LYS A 3 -2.30 -4.52 -42.61
CA LYS A 3 -1.44 -4.35 -41.42
C LYS A 3 -2.16 -4.98 -40.23
N LYS A 4 -1.63 -6.09 -39.71
CA LYS A 4 -2.06 -6.70 -38.45
C LYS A 4 -1.62 -5.78 -37.31
N LEU A 5 -2.57 -5.15 -36.60
CA LEU A 5 -2.28 -4.55 -35.30
C LEU A 5 -1.93 -5.70 -34.34
N GLY A 6 -0.71 -5.69 -33.83
CA GLY A 6 -0.30 -6.60 -32.75
C GLY A 6 -1.13 -6.34 -31.48
N PRO A 7 -1.25 -7.34 -30.60
CA PRO A 7 -1.99 -7.17 -29.35
C PRO A 7 -1.31 -6.08 -28.51
N SER A 8 -2.04 -5.02 -28.17
CA SER A 8 -1.54 -4.06 -27.19
C SER A 8 -1.39 -4.81 -25.87
N VAL A 9 -0.16 -4.87 -25.36
CA VAL A 9 0.11 -5.38 -24.02
C VAL A 9 -0.50 -4.38 -23.05
N VAL A 10 -1.75 -4.61 -22.67
CA VAL A 10 -2.44 -3.82 -21.64
C VAL A 10 -1.67 -4.04 -20.35
N ARG A 11 -0.96 -3.01 -19.89
CA ARG A 11 -0.29 -3.05 -18.59
C ARG A 11 -1.38 -3.14 -17.53
N PRO A 12 -1.34 -4.13 -16.61
CA PRO A 12 -2.34 -4.26 -15.56
C PRO A 12 -2.39 -2.97 -14.74
N ASP A 13 -3.59 -2.56 -14.38
CA ASP A 13 -3.79 -1.41 -13.51
C ASP A 13 -3.06 -1.64 -12.16
N PRO A 14 -2.34 -0.65 -11.60
CA PRO A 14 -1.59 -0.83 -10.37
C PRO A 14 -2.44 -1.32 -9.20
N LYS A 15 -3.72 -0.92 -9.13
CA LYS A 15 -4.66 -1.39 -8.10
C LYS A 15 -4.93 -2.88 -8.27
N GLU A 16 -5.21 -3.32 -9.49
CA GLU A 16 -5.45 -4.72 -9.82
C GLU A 16 -4.24 -5.59 -9.48
N LYS A 17 -3.02 -5.10 -9.76
CA LYS A 17 -1.79 -5.79 -9.38
C LYS A 17 -1.68 -5.98 -7.87
N ILE A 18 -1.95 -4.94 -7.07
CA ILE A 18 -1.97 -5.03 -5.61
C ILE A 18 -3.00 -6.05 -5.13
N MET A 19 -4.23 -5.98 -5.66
CA MET A 19 -5.30 -6.90 -5.28
C MET A 19 -4.91 -8.36 -5.56
N ASN A 20 -4.33 -8.63 -6.73
CA ASN A 20 -3.88 -9.97 -7.10
C ASN A 20 -2.76 -10.47 -6.19
N MET A 21 -1.79 -9.63 -5.82
CA MET A 21 -0.74 -9.99 -4.88
C MET A 21 -1.28 -10.24 -3.47
N ALA A 22 -2.20 -9.39 -3.01
CA ALA A 22 -2.85 -9.54 -1.71
C ALA A 22 -3.64 -10.85 -1.63
N ARG A 23 -4.41 -11.19 -2.67
CA ARG A 23 -5.17 -12.46 -2.75
C ARG A 23 -4.29 -13.69 -2.81
N LYS A 24 -3.09 -13.57 -3.40
CA LYS A 24 -2.07 -14.64 -3.42
C LYS A 24 -1.35 -14.80 -2.08
N GLY A 25 -1.63 -13.97 -1.08
CA GLY A 25 -1.03 -14.07 0.25
C GLY A 25 0.36 -13.46 0.37
N ILE A 26 0.84 -12.72 -0.65
CA ILE A 26 2.17 -12.09 -0.64
C ILE A 26 2.34 -11.13 0.54
N PHE A 27 1.25 -10.53 1.03
CA PHE A 27 1.30 -9.58 2.14
C PHE A 27 0.91 -10.19 3.49
N ASP A 28 0.63 -11.49 3.58
CA ASP A 28 0.11 -12.14 4.79
C ASP A 28 1.13 -12.13 5.95
N ARG A 29 2.43 -12.05 5.63
CA ARG A 29 3.51 -11.95 6.63
C ARG A 29 3.84 -10.53 7.04
N ASN A 30 3.19 -9.53 6.45
CA ASN A 30 3.43 -8.13 6.80
C ASN A 30 2.58 -7.76 8.02
N PRO A 31 3.17 -7.58 9.23
CA PRO A 31 2.40 -7.29 10.43
C PRO A 31 1.66 -5.96 10.33
N LEU A 32 2.18 -4.98 9.58
CA LEU A 32 1.51 -3.70 9.36
C LEU A 32 0.20 -3.90 8.60
N LEU A 33 0.08 -4.90 7.74
CA LEU A 33 -1.11 -5.12 6.91
C LEU A 33 -2.03 -6.21 7.46
N ALA A 34 -1.45 -7.30 7.96
CA ALA A 34 -2.15 -8.53 8.32
C ALA A 34 -2.72 -8.52 9.75
N THR A 35 -2.23 -7.65 10.63
CA THR A 35 -2.74 -7.57 12.01
C THR A 35 -3.93 -6.61 12.12
N PRO A 36 -4.85 -6.83 13.07
CA PRO A 36 -5.94 -5.89 13.34
C PRO A 36 -5.44 -4.58 13.95
N HIS A 37 -5.83 -3.45 13.36
CA HIS A 37 -5.56 -2.09 13.82
C HIS A 37 -6.80 -1.45 14.38
N THR A 38 -6.64 -0.61 15.41
CA THR A 38 -7.74 0.16 15.98
C THR A 38 -7.81 1.53 15.35
N LEU A 39 -8.92 1.84 14.69
CA LEU A 39 -9.25 3.20 14.26
C LEU A 39 -10.21 3.84 15.26
N THR A 40 -10.00 5.13 15.51
CA THR A 40 -10.90 5.94 16.32
C THR A 40 -11.62 6.93 15.43
N CYS A 41 -12.95 6.96 15.52
CA CYS A 41 -13.76 7.95 14.82
C CYS A 41 -13.59 9.32 15.49
N GLU A 42 -13.15 10.32 14.74
CA GLU A 42 -12.97 11.69 15.26
C GLU A 42 -14.30 12.35 15.63
N ALA A 43 -15.40 11.98 14.96
CA ALA A 43 -16.71 12.59 15.20
C ALA A 43 -17.39 12.10 16.49
N CYS A 44 -17.27 10.81 16.84
CA CYS A 44 -18.00 10.23 17.99
C CYS A 44 -17.12 9.47 19.00
N GLY A 45 -15.81 9.39 18.77
CA GLY A 45 -14.85 8.67 19.62
C GLY A 45 -14.96 7.15 19.59
N CYS A 46 -15.85 6.58 18.76
CA CYS A 46 -16.01 5.13 18.65
C CYS A 46 -14.72 4.50 18.11
N LYS A 47 -14.29 3.41 18.77
CA LYS A 47 -13.13 2.61 18.36
C LYS A 47 -13.60 1.38 17.61
N GLN A 48 -13.01 1.12 16.46
CA GLN A 48 -13.31 -0.06 15.65
C GLN A 48 -12.03 -0.72 15.16
N LYS A 49 -12.06 -2.06 15.09
CA LYS A 49 -10.94 -2.85 14.58
C LYS A 49 -11.09 -3.07 13.09
N ILE A 50 -9.98 -2.95 12.37
CA ILE A 50 -9.90 -3.16 10.93
C ILE A 50 -8.62 -3.92 10.60
N THR A 51 -8.59 -4.63 9.49
CA THR A 51 -7.38 -5.25 8.98
C THR A 51 -7.13 -4.69 7.59
N TYR A 52 -6.03 -3.97 7.39
CA TYR A 52 -5.78 -3.30 6.11
C TYR A 52 -5.68 -4.29 4.95
N LEU A 53 -5.12 -5.47 5.20
CA LEU A 53 -5.02 -6.53 4.20
C LEU A 53 -6.37 -7.00 3.66
N ASP A 54 -7.43 -7.01 4.46
CA ASP A 54 -8.78 -7.39 4.01
C ASP A 54 -9.29 -6.39 2.97
N HIS A 55 -9.01 -5.10 3.15
CA HIS A 55 -9.35 -4.05 2.19
C HIS A 55 -8.53 -4.15 0.90
N LEU A 56 -7.26 -4.56 0.98
CA LEU A 56 -6.43 -4.81 -0.21
C LEU A 56 -6.94 -6.01 -1.01
N LYS A 57 -7.34 -7.10 -0.33
CA LYS A 57 -7.88 -8.32 -0.95
C LYS A 57 -9.25 -8.06 -1.61
N SER A 58 -10.11 -7.28 -0.96
CA SER A 58 -11.45 -6.94 -1.48
C SER A 58 -11.41 -5.87 -2.57
N GLY A 59 -10.37 -5.03 -2.61
CA GLY A 59 -10.27 -3.89 -3.53
C GLY A 59 -10.97 -2.62 -3.02
N THR A 60 -11.41 -2.60 -1.76
CA THR A 60 -12.03 -1.43 -1.11
C THR A 60 -10.98 -0.41 -0.66
N PHE A 61 -10.19 0.07 -1.61
CA PHE A 61 -9.19 1.13 -1.41
C PHE A 61 -9.03 1.95 -2.70
N GLU A 62 -8.42 3.11 -2.57
CA GLU A 62 -8.10 4.02 -3.68
C GLU A 62 -6.59 4.28 -3.71
N LEU A 63 -6.06 4.49 -4.92
CA LEU A 63 -4.72 5.03 -5.07
C LEU A 63 -4.83 6.55 -5.03
N GLY A 64 -4.23 7.17 -4.04
CA GLY A 64 -4.13 8.61 -3.94
C GLY A 64 -3.23 9.21 -5.02
N LYS A 65 -3.13 10.55 -5.02
CA LYS A 65 -2.21 11.23 -5.91
C LYS A 65 -0.79 10.98 -5.43
N ALA A 66 0.13 10.80 -6.38
CA ALA A 66 1.53 10.67 -6.04
C ALA A 66 2.06 12.03 -5.57
N GLU A 67 2.62 12.04 -4.38
CA GLU A 67 3.18 13.21 -3.72
C GLU A 67 4.71 13.09 -3.67
N LEU A 68 5.40 14.23 -3.74
CA LEU A 68 6.85 14.28 -3.66
C LEU A 68 7.22 14.67 -2.23
N VAL A 69 7.77 13.73 -1.47
CA VAL A 69 8.09 13.90 -0.06
C VAL A 69 9.60 13.94 0.10
N GLU A 70 10.09 14.90 0.88
CA GLU A 70 11.50 14.95 1.25
C GLU A 70 11.75 14.00 2.42
N VAL A 71 12.63 13.03 2.20
CA VAL A 71 12.97 11.99 3.16
C VAL A 71 14.39 12.25 3.66
N THR A 72 14.51 12.42 4.97
CA THR A 72 15.80 12.57 5.63
C THR A 72 16.14 11.26 6.32
N TYR A 73 17.13 10.54 5.76
CA TYR A 73 17.63 9.32 6.37
C TYR A 73 18.50 9.65 7.57
N ALA A 74 18.05 9.29 8.77
CA ALA A 74 18.87 9.33 9.98
C ALA A 74 19.85 8.15 9.99
N ALA A 75 20.87 8.18 9.13
CA ALA A 75 21.96 7.22 9.17
C ALA A 75 22.95 7.65 10.27
N PRO A 76 23.25 6.81 11.28
CA PRO A 76 24.15 7.19 12.38
C PRO A 76 25.61 7.38 11.96
N THR A 77 25.98 7.14 10.70
CA THR A 77 27.37 7.14 10.22
C THR A 77 27.65 8.05 9.03
N ILE A 78 26.69 8.86 8.57
CA ILE A 78 26.90 9.74 7.40
C ILE A 78 26.77 11.20 7.84
N THR A 79 27.91 11.88 7.97
CA THR A 79 27.96 13.34 8.03
C THR A 79 27.45 13.91 6.71
N GLY A 80 26.20 14.37 6.71
CA GLY A 80 25.55 15.00 5.57
C GLY A 80 24.12 14.47 5.42
N LEU A 81 23.15 15.24 5.89
CA LEU A 81 21.72 14.97 5.66
C LEU A 81 21.45 15.21 4.16
N THR A 82 21.69 14.22 3.30
CA THR A 82 21.20 14.24 1.93
C THR A 82 19.71 13.96 1.97
N GLY A 83 18.90 15.02 1.92
CA GLY A 83 17.46 14.90 1.71
C GLY A 83 17.19 14.33 0.33
N GLU A 84 16.66 13.12 0.26
CA GLU A 84 16.22 12.52 -1.00
C GLU A 84 14.73 12.79 -1.19
N LYS A 85 14.36 13.18 -2.41
CA LYS A 85 12.96 13.39 -2.76
C LYS A 85 12.38 12.08 -3.27
N GLU A 86 11.46 11.50 -2.52
CA GLU A 86 10.77 10.27 -2.89
C GLU A 86 9.36 10.57 -3.39
N ARG A 87 8.95 9.87 -4.44
CA ARG A 87 7.57 9.90 -4.93
C ARG A 87 6.77 8.83 -4.20
N ILE A 88 5.74 9.23 -3.47
CA ILE A 88 4.92 8.36 -2.63
C ILE A 88 3.47 8.44 -3.09
N THR A 89 2.88 7.29 -3.41
CA THR A 89 1.48 7.16 -3.82
C THR A 89 0.69 6.48 -2.70
N PRO A 90 -0.10 7.22 -1.90
CA PRO A 90 -0.76 6.66 -0.72
C PRO A 90 -1.90 5.72 -1.10
N ILE A 91 -2.05 4.63 -0.34
CA ILE A 91 -3.19 3.72 -0.43
C ILE A 91 -4.26 4.21 0.54
N ILE A 92 -5.35 4.76 0.02
CA ILE A 92 -6.41 5.36 0.83
C ILE A 92 -7.50 4.31 1.08
N ILE A 93 -7.80 4.02 2.34
CA ILE A 93 -8.88 3.15 2.77
C ILE A 93 -9.96 4.00 3.43
N LYS A 94 -11.19 3.89 2.92
CA LYS A 94 -12.37 4.59 3.43
C LYS A 94 -13.29 3.61 4.14
N ILE A 95 -13.64 3.91 5.38
CA ILE A 95 -14.43 3.03 6.25
C ILE A 95 -15.51 3.87 6.92
N ARG A 96 -16.72 3.34 7.09
CA ARG A 96 -17.75 4.02 7.85
C ARG A 96 -17.63 3.69 9.33
N CYS A 97 -17.83 4.69 10.18
CA CYS A 97 -17.94 4.46 11.61
C CYS A 97 -19.15 3.56 11.91
N GLN A 98 -18.96 2.51 12.70
CA GLN A 98 -20.04 1.59 13.08
C GLN A 98 -21.15 2.26 13.92
N ARG A 99 -20.87 3.42 14.53
CA ARG A 99 -21.80 4.12 15.42
C ARG A 99 -22.55 5.29 14.76
N CYS A 100 -21.82 6.19 14.10
CA CYS A 100 -22.39 7.43 13.55
C CYS A 100 -22.30 7.52 12.02
N GLU A 101 -21.86 6.44 11.36
CA GLU A 101 -21.72 6.31 9.90
C GLU A 101 -20.77 7.31 9.22
N THR A 102 -20.16 8.23 9.99
CA THR A 102 -19.15 9.15 9.50
C THR A 102 -18.03 8.40 8.78
N GLN A 103 -17.64 8.89 7.61
CA GLN A 103 -16.55 8.31 6.84
C GLN A 103 -15.21 8.63 7.51
N ILE A 104 -14.42 7.59 7.74
CA ILE A 104 -13.05 7.64 8.24
C ILE A 104 -12.14 7.27 7.07
N SER A 105 -11.19 8.14 6.75
CA SER A 105 -10.14 7.87 5.76
C SER A 105 -8.81 7.64 6.44
N CYS A 106 -8.09 6.60 6.05
CA CYS A 106 -6.74 6.33 6.52
C CYS A 106 -5.84 5.90 5.36
N SER A 107 -4.54 6.16 5.50
CA SER A 107 -3.52 5.83 4.49
C SER A 107 -2.39 5.04 5.13
N PRO A 108 -2.55 3.73 5.37
CA PRO A 108 -1.60 2.96 6.18
C PRO A 108 -0.26 2.71 5.49
N VAL A 109 -0.25 2.66 4.15
CA VAL A 109 0.93 2.36 3.33
C VAL A 109 0.85 3.09 1.99
N SER A 110 1.96 3.06 1.25
CA SER A 110 2.06 3.52 -0.13
C SER A 110 2.23 2.37 -1.13
N LEU A 111 1.97 2.65 -2.41
CA LEU A 111 2.24 1.73 -3.52
C LEU A 111 3.72 1.32 -3.56
N GLU A 112 4.61 2.26 -3.30
CA GLU A 112 6.06 2.07 -3.31
C GLU A 112 6.50 1.16 -2.16
N TYR A 113 5.92 1.34 -0.96
CA TYR A 113 6.13 0.43 0.16
C TYR A 113 5.69 -0.99 -0.18
N LEU A 114 4.49 -1.17 -0.73
CA LEU A 114 4.01 -2.49 -1.14
C LEU A 114 4.94 -3.11 -2.18
N SER A 115 5.38 -2.34 -3.18
CA SER A 115 6.32 -2.81 -4.20
C SER A 115 7.67 -3.22 -3.61
N PHE A 116 8.17 -2.47 -2.63
CA PHE A 116 9.41 -2.79 -1.92
C PHE A 116 9.30 -4.08 -1.10
N THR A 117 8.18 -4.29 -0.39
CA THR A 117 7.97 -5.51 0.39
C THR A 117 8.01 -6.76 -0.47
N VAL A 118 7.40 -6.73 -1.67
CA VAL A 118 7.47 -7.83 -2.64
C VAL A 118 8.90 -8.09 -3.10
N GLY A 119 9.66 -7.02 -3.42
CA GLY A 119 11.05 -7.16 -3.85
C GLY A 119 11.96 -7.72 -2.75
N LYS A 120 11.68 -7.42 -1.48
CA LYS A 120 12.45 -7.94 -0.34
C LYS A 120 12.17 -9.43 -0.08
N GLU A 121 10.92 -9.87 -0.18
CA GLU A 121 10.57 -11.29 -0.02
C GLU A 121 11.25 -12.15 -1.10
N GLN A 122 11.23 -11.71 -2.37
CA GLN A 122 11.93 -12.41 -3.45
C GLN A 122 13.44 -12.51 -3.20
N LYS A 123 14.09 -11.44 -2.71
CA LYS A 123 15.52 -11.49 -2.39
C LYS A 123 15.85 -12.46 -1.25
N MET A 124 14.96 -12.62 -0.27
CA MET A 124 15.18 -13.59 0.81
C MET A 124 15.00 -15.03 0.34
N GLU A 125 14.01 -15.32 -0.52
CA GLU A 125 13.83 -16.68 -1.08
C GLU A 125 15.05 -17.13 -1.91
N HIS A 126 15.64 -16.22 -2.70
CA HIS A 126 16.80 -16.53 -3.54
C HIS A 126 18.14 -16.64 -2.79
N MET A 127 18.20 -16.24 -1.51
CA MET A 127 19.42 -16.32 -0.70
C MET A 127 19.61 -17.70 -0.03
N TYR A 128 18.57 -18.53 -0.03
CA TYR A 128 18.58 -19.89 0.54
C TYR A 128 18.58 -20.98 -0.55
N VAL A 129 19.04 -20.68 -1.76
CA VAL A 129 19.21 -21.64 -2.86
C VAL A 129 20.69 -21.84 -3.15
#